data_AF-Q4T8F4-F1
#
_entry.id   AF-Q4T8F4-F1
#
_cell.length_a   1.000
_cell.length_b   1.000
_cell.length_c   1.000
_cell.angle_alpha   90.00
_cell.angle_beta   90.00
_cell.angle_gamma   90.00
#
_symmetry.space_group_name_H-M   'P 1'
#
loop_
_entity.id
_entity.type
_entity.pdbx_description
1 polymer ?
#
loop_
_entity_poly.entity_id
_entity_poly.type
_entity_poly.pdbx_seq_one_letter_code
_entity_poly.pdbx_strand_id
1 'polypeptide(L)' 'MIIKDCQPLSLVEDEGFKELLQLLEPSYVLPSRQPIKTMINRKYEEKKEQVHHRGETPCRIE' A
#
# COMPACT_ATOMS: atom_id res chain seq x y z
N MET A 1 4.80 4.90 -5.03
CA MET A 1 5.86 5.38 -4.16
C MET A 1 5.97 4.59 -2.86
N ILE A 2 5.18 4.87 -1.82
CA ILE A 2 5.49 4.39 -0.46
C ILE A 2 5.77 2.88 -0.36
N ILE A 3 4.83 2.05 -0.81
CA ILE A 3 4.96 0.58 -0.75
C ILE A 3 5.95 0.05 -1.80
N LYS A 4 5.94 0.63 -3.01
CA LYS A 4 6.75 0.15 -4.15
C LYS A 4 8.24 0.45 -3.98
N ASP A 5 8.55 1.59 -3.37
CA ASP A 5 9.90 2.14 -3.23
C ASP A 5 10.40 2.02 -1.78
N CYS A 6 9.70 1.21 -0.96
CA CYS A 6 10.03 0.94 0.44
C CYS A 6 10.26 2.20 1.30
N GLN A 7 9.51 3.27 1.02
CA GLN A 7 9.64 4.52 1.77
C GLN A 7 9.01 4.39 3.16
N PRO A 8 9.50 5.13 4.14
CA PRO A 8 8.92 5.12 5.48
C PRO A 8 7.51 5.69 5.46
N LEU A 9 6.62 5.12 6.28
CA LEU A 9 5.25 5.62 6.44
C LEU A 9 5.20 7.04 7.03
N SER A 10 6.28 7.53 7.65
CA SER A 10 6.38 8.91 8.13
C SER A 10 6.43 9.94 7.00
N LEU A 11 6.70 9.53 5.75
CA LEU A 11 6.71 10.44 4.60
C LEU A 11 5.38 11.19 4.43
N VAL A 12 4.25 10.59 4.80
CA VAL A 12 2.94 11.26 4.67
C VAL A 12 2.69 12.33 5.72
N GLU A 13 3.53 12.38 6.75
CA GLU A 13 3.48 13.38 7.82
C GLU A 13 4.48 14.52 7.57
N ASP A 14 5.41 14.35 6.61
CA ASP A 14 6.43 15.34 6.27
C ASP A 14 5.80 16.59 5.63
N GLU A 15 6.10 17.77 6.19
CA GLU A 15 5.48 19.03 5.75
C GLU A 15 5.99 19.45 4.37
N GLY A 16 7.28 19.30 4.09
CA GLY A 16 7.84 19.64 2.77
C GLY A 16 7.25 18.77 1.66
N PHE A 17 7.00 17.48 1.94
CA PHE A 17 6.32 16.58 1.03
C PHE A 17 4.86 16.97 0.80
N LYS A 18 4.13 17.39 1.85
CA LYS A 18 2.75 17.88 1.71
C LYS A 18 2.69 19.15 0.87
N GLU A 19 3.59 20.12 1.12
CA GLU A 19 3.68 21.35 0.34
C GLU A 19 3.99 21.07 -1.12
N LEU A 20 4.93 20.16 -1.39
CA LEU A 20 5.25 19.73 -2.74
C LEU A 20 4.04 19.09 -3.45
N LEU A 21 3.31 18.21 -2.76
CA LEU A 21 2.11 17.60 -3.32
C LEU A 21 1.00 18.62 -3.57
N GLN A 22 0.80 19.59 -2.67
CA GLN A 22 -0.18 20.65 -2.88
C GLN A 22 0.18 21.55 -4.06
N LEU A 23 1.46 21.79 -4.30
CA LEU A 23 1.93 22.55 -5.45
C LEU A 23 1.72 21.79 -6.78
N LEU A 24 2.03 20.49 -6.79
CA LEU A 24 1.97 19.67 -8.00
C LEU A 24 0.56 19.18 -8.34
N GLU A 25 -0.19 18.73 -7.34
CA GLU A 25 -1.54 18.18 -7.48
C GLU A 25 -2.43 18.61 -6.29
N PRO A 26 -2.99 19.83 -6.31
CA PRO A 26 -3.76 20.39 -5.19
C PRO A 26 -5.01 19.57 -4.82
N SER A 27 -5.55 18.79 -5.76
CA SER A 27 -6.72 17.93 -5.56
C SER A 27 -6.40 16.64 -4.80
N TYR A 28 -5.13 16.28 -4.66
CA TYR A 28 -4.75 15.03 -4.01
C TYR A 28 -4.77 15.15 -2.49
N VAL A 29 -5.72 14.47 -1.85
CA VAL A 29 -5.79 14.41 -0.39
C VAL A 29 -4.92 13.26 0.11
N LEU A 30 -3.77 13.61 0.67
CA LEU A 30 -2.83 12.64 1.24
C LEU A 30 -3.47 11.95 2.46
N PRO A 31 -3.60 10.61 2.47
CA PRO A 31 -4.16 9.90 3.61
C PRO A 31 -3.21 9.95 4.80
N SER A 32 -3.76 9.96 6.02
CA SER A 32 -2.97 9.84 7.24
C SER A 32 -2.42 8.42 7.41
N ARG A 33 -1.45 8.27 8.31
CA ARG A 33 -0.72 7.01 8.53
C ARG A 33 -1.62 5.84 8.93
N GLN A 34 -2.68 6.08 9.69
CA GLN A 34 -3.58 5.04 10.18
C GLN A 34 -4.37 4.36 9.04
N PRO A 35 -5.09 5.10 8.17
CA PRO A 35 -5.69 4.56 6.95
C PRO A 35 -4.72 3.73 6.11
N ILE A 36 -3.50 4.22 5.92
CA ILE A 36 -2.49 3.51 5.12
C ILE A 36 -2.14 2.17 5.74
N LYS A 37 -1.91 2.10 7.05
CA LYS A 37 -1.65 0.82 7.76
C LYS A 37 -2.81 -0.16 7.57
N THR A 38 -4.04 0.29 7.77
CA THR A 38 -5.23 -0.55 7.61
C THR A 38 -5.36 -1.08 6.19
N MET A 39 -5.13 -0.22 5.18
CA MET A 39 -5.15 -0.62 3.77
C MET A 39 -4.05 -1.64 3.43
N ILE A 40 -2.84 -1.45 3.97
CA ILE A 40 -1.71 -2.38 3.76
C ILE A 40 -2.05 -3.75 4.36
N ASN A 41 -2.48 -3.80 5.61
CA ASN A 41 -2.82 -5.06 6.29
C ASN A 41 -3.94 -5.80 5.56
N ARG A 42 -5.00 -5.08 5.15
CA ARG A 42 -6.08 -5.65 4.37
C ARG A 42 -5.57 -6.26 3.05
N LYS A 43 -4.78 -5.51 2.27
CA LYS A 43 -4.23 -6.02 1.01
C LYS A 43 -3.30 -7.21 1.20
N TYR A 44 -2.56 -7.25 2.31
CA TYR A 44 -1.71 -8.37 2.66
C TYR A 44 -2.52 -9.64 2.90
N GLU A 45 -3.57 -9.58 3.74
CA GLU A 45 -4.42 -10.76 3.99
C GLU A 45 -5.14 -11.21 2.71
N GLU A 46 -5.71 -10.28 1.92
CA GLU A 46 -6.34 -10.61 0.63
C GLU A 46 -5.36 -11.33 -0.31
N LYS A 47 -4.07 -10.93 -0.33
CA LYS A 47 -3.05 -11.57 -1.16
C LYS A 47 -2.58 -12.89 -0.59
N LYS A 48 -2.46 -13.01 0.73
CA LYS A 48 -2.10 -14.24 1.42
C LYS A 48 -3.15 -15.32 1.18
N GLU A 49 -4.44 -14.98 1.27
CA GLU A 49 -5.54 -15.89 0.93
C GLU A 49 -5.50 -16.32 -0.54
N GLN A 50 -5.25 -15.38 -1.46
CA GLN A 50 -5.11 -15.69 -2.89
C GLN A 50 -3.93 -16.62 -3.20
N VAL A 51 -2.83 -16.53 -2.45
CA VAL A 51 -1.68 -17.42 -2.58
C VAL A 51 -1.97 -18.77 -1.95
N HIS A 52 -2.64 -18.80 -0.79
CA HIS A 52 -3.06 -20.03 -0.13
C HIS A 52 -3.99 -20.85 -1.03
N HIS A 53 -5.05 -20.24 -1.58
CA HIS A 53 -5.94 -20.90 -2.53
C HIS A 53 -5.26 -21.32 -3.84
N ARG A 54 -4.22 -20.61 -4.29
CA ARG A 54 -3.38 -21.05 -5.42
C ARG A 54 -2.48 -22.23 -5.07
N GLY A 55 -2.07 -22.35 -3.82
CA GLY A 55 -1.32 -23.52 -3.32
C GLY A 55 -2.19 -24.76 -3.15
N GLU A 56 -3.52 -24.60 -3.05
CA GLU A 56 -4.49 -25.70 -2.90
C GLU A 56 -4.97 -26.29 -4.22
N THR A 57 -4.77 -25.62 -5.37
CA THR A 57 -4.99 -26.27 -6.67
C THR A 57 -3.95 -27.37 -6.85
N PRO A 58 -4.34 -28.65 -6.99
CA PRO A 58 -3.37 -29.70 -7.25
C PRO A 58 -2.69 -29.37 -8.57
N CYS A 59 -1.36 -29.27 -8.58
CA CYS A 59 -0.62 -29.40 -9.83
C CYS A 59 -1.12 -30.70 -10.47
N ARG A 60 -1.87 -30.60 -11.57
CA ARG A 60 -2.21 -31.75 -12.40
C ARG A 60 -0.89 -32.18 -13.02
N ILE A 61 -0.22 -33.13 -12.38
CA ILE A 61 0.94 -33.81 -12.95
C ILE A 61 0.34 -34.69 -14.06
N GLU A 62 0.56 -34.29 -15.31
CA GLU A 62 0.35 -35.14 -16.48
C GLU A 62 1.35 -36.29 -16.51
#